data_AF-A0A0C9MAY9-F1
#
_entry.id   AF-A0A0C9MAY9-F1
#
_cell.length_a   1.000
_cell.length_b   1.000
_cell.length_c   1.000
_cell.angle_alpha   90.00
_cell.angle_beta   90.00
_cell.angle_gamma   90.00
#
_symmetry.space_group_name_H-M   'P 1'
#
loop_
_entity.id
_entity.type
_entity.pdbx_description
1 polymer ?
#
loop_
_entity_poly.entity_id
_entity_poly.type
_entity_poly.pdbx_seq_one_letter_code
_entity_poly.pdbx_strand_id
1 'polypeptide(L)'
;MKLFGFYITSLFVAIASALNIQGKIIPNAVLEDVSKIDSSTTRIVLNGAQYTAHIQSNGEFNIPHVQPGSYLLEVQSIEHVYPKIRVDISEENQVQAAYTGLGIDWNQRGYSVVYPLEIQAKAEAEYFMQRQGFNIMGMFKNPMMLMMGFSAIMMFFMPKMMKSLQNMDPEAANEISKSQADAQKMLSDMPSLSQMFAKR
;
A
#
# COMPACT_ATOMS: atom_id res chain seq x y z
N MET A 1 -27.34 63.19 38.00
CA MET A 1 -26.31 62.16 37.76
C MET A 1 -26.98 60.96 37.12
N LYS A 2 -26.90 60.91 35.80
CA LYS A 2 -27.36 59.83 34.92
C LYS A 2 -26.12 59.01 34.53
N LEU A 3 -26.34 57.82 33.97
CA LEU A 3 -25.35 56.91 33.33
C LEU A 3 -24.67 55.89 34.27
N PHE A 4 -25.39 54.84 34.68
CA PHE A 4 -24.73 53.59 35.11
C PHE A 4 -25.58 52.31 34.90
N GLY A 5 -26.53 52.35 33.97
CA GLY A 5 -27.32 51.18 33.57
C GLY A 5 -27.28 51.05 32.06
N PHE A 6 -27.25 49.83 31.54
CA PHE A 6 -27.23 49.43 30.11
C PHE A 6 -25.88 49.03 29.47
N TYR A 7 -25.05 48.22 30.16
CA TYR A 7 -23.97 47.46 29.50
C TYR A 7 -23.95 45.96 29.83
N ILE A 8 -25.13 45.33 30.04
CA ILE A 8 -25.22 43.87 30.29
C ILE A 8 -26.11 43.14 29.27
N THR A 9 -26.73 43.84 28.32
CA THR A 9 -27.60 43.22 27.29
C THR A 9 -26.91 43.14 25.94
N SER A 10 -25.91 42.27 25.80
CA SER A 10 -25.45 41.80 24.48
C SER A 10 -24.73 40.45 24.62
N LEU A 11 -25.33 39.52 25.36
CA LEU A 11 -25.02 38.11 25.13
C LEU A 11 -25.93 37.67 23.98
N PHE A 12 -25.47 37.94 22.75
CA PHE A 12 -26.08 37.38 21.55
C PHE A 12 -25.87 35.86 21.65
N VAL A 13 -26.88 35.16 22.16
CA VAL A 13 -26.95 33.70 22.08
C VAL A 13 -27.15 33.40 20.60
N ALA A 14 -26.06 33.20 19.88
CA ALA A 14 -26.09 32.57 18.57
C ALA A 14 -26.66 31.17 18.81
N ILE A 15 -27.91 30.94 18.39
CA ILE A 15 -28.49 29.60 18.34
C ILE A 15 -27.73 28.89 17.23
N ALA A 16 -26.63 28.27 17.60
CA ALA A 16 -25.79 27.48 16.73
C ALA A 16 -26.59 26.23 16.34
N SER A 17 -27.08 26.13 15.10
CA SER A 17 -27.77 24.93 14.63
C SER A 17 -26.79 23.76 14.72
N ALA A 18 -27.15 22.73 15.46
CA ALA A 18 -26.26 21.60 15.71
C ALA A 18 -26.97 20.34 15.24
N LEU A 19 -26.40 19.68 14.23
CA LEU A 19 -26.93 18.46 13.63
C LEU A 19 -26.16 17.24 14.12
N ASN A 20 -26.85 16.10 14.22
CA ASN A 20 -26.25 14.82 14.54
C ASN A 20 -25.98 14.05 13.23
N ILE A 21 -24.72 13.81 12.91
CA ILE A 21 -24.34 13.01 11.73
C ILE A 21 -24.42 11.54 12.09
N GLN A 22 -25.23 10.80 11.34
CA GLN A 22 -25.44 9.37 11.54
C GLN A 22 -24.93 8.57 10.35
N GLY A 23 -24.42 7.38 10.64
CA GLY A 23 -24.03 6.42 9.62
C GLY A 23 -23.78 5.05 10.21
N LYS A 24 -23.48 4.11 9.31
CA LYS A 24 -23.25 2.71 9.61
C LYS A 24 -22.16 2.15 8.74
N ILE A 25 -21.28 1.35 9.34
CA ILE A 25 -20.35 0.50 8.62
C ILE A 25 -21.11 -0.77 8.22
N ILE A 26 -21.14 -1.06 6.92
CA ILE A 26 -21.82 -2.23 6.37
C ILE A 26 -20.79 -3.30 5.97
N PRO A 27 -21.14 -4.59 6.12
CA PRO A 27 -20.24 -5.68 5.77
C PRO A 27 -20.05 -5.77 4.26
N ASN A 28 -18.88 -6.25 3.84
CA ASN A 28 -18.55 -6.54 2.45
C ASN A 28 -17.54 -7.70 2.38
N ALA A 29 -16.93 -7.93 1.20
CA ALA A 29 -15.95 -9.00 1.02
C ALA A 29 -14.65 -8.84 1.83
N VAL A 30 -14.38 -7.63 2.35
CA VAL A 30 -13.20 -7.36 3.19
C VAL A 30 -13.58 -7.49 4.66
N LEU A 31 -14.65 -6.81 5.07
CA LEU A 31 -15.22 -6.92 6.41
C LEU A 31 -16.46 -7.82 6.36
N GLU A 32 -16.29 -9.12 6.57
CA GLU A 32 -17.40 -10.08 6.50
C GLU A 32 -18.44 -9.86 7.62
N ASP A 33 -17.97 -9.47 8.81
CA ASP A 33 -18.80 -9.32 10.00
C ASP A 33 -18.43 -8.05 10.76
N VAL A 34 -19.43 -7.18 10.93
CA VAL A 34 -19.31 -5.88 11.61
C VAL A 34 -19.01 -6.03 13.09
N SER A 35 -19.44 -7.14 13.72
CA SER A 35 -19.19 -7.39 15.15
C SER A 35 -17.72 -7.64 15.46
N LYS A 36 -16.90 -7.93 14.44
CA LYS A 36 -15.45 -8.12 14.56
C LYS A 36 -14.67 -6.82 14.57
N ILE A 37 -15.29 -5.67 14.29
CA ILE A 37 -14.62 -4.38 14.37
C ILE A 37 -14.22 -4.12 15.82
N ASP A 38 -12.92 -3.99 16.07
CA ASP A 38 -12.44 -3.56 17.38
C ASP A 38 -12.69 -2.06 17.58
N SER A 39 -13.60 -1.74 18.50
CA SER A 39 -13.96 -0.36 18.88
C SER A 39 -12.81 0.40 19.56
N SER A 40 -11.76 -0.28 20.02
CA SER A 40 -10.59 0.35 20.64
C SER A 40 -9.58 0.85 19.61
N THR A 41 -9.50 0.19 18.45
CA THR A 41 -8.59 0.57 17.35
C THR A 41 -9.28 1.37 16.26
N THR A 42 -10.61 1.32 16.20
CA THR A 42 -11.41 1.97 15.18
C THR A 42 -12.23 3.13 15.73
N ARG A 43 -12.05 4.32 15.16
CA ARG A 43 -12.81 5.52 15.51
C ARG A 43 -13.26 6.30 14.27
N ILE A 44 -14.40 6.96 14.39
CA ILE A 44 -14.89 7.89 13.38
C ILE A 44 -14.38 9.28 13.75
N VAL A 45 -13.72 9.96 12.80
CA VAL A 45 -13.24 11.32 12.98
C VAL A 45 -13.81 12.22 11.90
N LEU A 46 -14.15 13.44 12.30
CA LEU A 46 -14.60 14.50 11.42
C LEU A 46 -13.62 15.67 11.52
N ASN A 47 -13.16 16.14 10.37
CA ASN A 47 -12.29 17.30 10.21
C ASN A 47 -11.05 17.28 11.10
N GLY A 48 -10.22 16.23 10.97
CA GLY A 48 -8.99 16.11 11.75
C GLY A 48 -9.22 15.89 13.25
N ALA A 49 -10.26 15.12 13.60
CA ALA A 49 -10.67 14.85 14.98
C ALA A 49 -11.20 16.06 15.76
N GLN A 50 -11.66 17.11 15.06
CA GLN A 50 -12.47 18.18 15.67
C GLN A 50 -13.74 17.61 16.31
N TYR A 51 -14.36 16.64 15.63
CA TYR A 51 -15.41 15.80 16.22
C TYR A 51 -15.00 14.33 16.09
N THR A 52 -15.39 13.54 17.09
CA THR A 52 -15.06 12.12 17.15
C THR A 52 -16.26 11.32 17.63
N ALA A 53 -16.45 10.12 17.08
CA ALA A 53 -17.44 9.16 17.56
C ALA A 53 -16.86 7.74 17.58
N HIS A 54 -17.43 6.92 18.45
CA HIS A 54 -17.15 5.48 18.51
C HIS A 54 -18.18 4.72 17.68
N ILE A 55 -17.79 3.53 17.25
CA ILE A 55 -18.63 2.61 16.50
C ILE A 55 -19.27 1.64 17.49
N GLN A 56 -20.57 1.45 17.36
CA GLN A 56 -21.34 0.47 18.13
C GLN A 56 -21.12 -0.94 17.58
N SER A 57 -21.46 -1.98 18.36
CA SER A 57 -21.32 -3.38 17.94
C SER A 57 -22.11 -3.76 16.68
N ASN A 58 -23.14 -2.98 16.34
CA ASN A 58 -23.93 -3.13 15.13
C ASN A 58 -23.36 -2.34 13.92
N GLY A 59 -22.22 -1.65 14.09
CA GLY A 59 -21.56 -0.82 13.07
C GLY A 59 -22.04 0.62 12.99
N GLU A 60 -23.03 1.01 13.80
CA GLU A 60 -23.60 2.36 13.76
C GLU A 60 -22.74 3.34 14.53
N PHE A 61 -22.72 4.58 14.04
CA PHE A 61 -22.04 5.69 14.70
C PHE A 61 -22.90 6.95 14.63
N ASN A 62 -22.70 7.82 15.60
CA ASN A 62 -23.38 9.11 15.69
C ASN A 62 -22.39 10.17 16.18
N ILE A 63 -22.23 11.24 15.41
CA ILE A 63 -21.43 12.42 15.78
C ILE A 63 -22.40 13.54 16.15
N PRO A 64 -22.56 13.84 17.45
CA PRO A 64 -23.52 14.84 17.87
C PRO A 64 -22.97 16.27 17.75
N HIS A 65 -23.89 17.23 17.64
CA HIS A 65 -23.62 18.67 17.72
C HIS A 65 -22.66 19.24 16.67
N VAL A 66 -22.74 18.78 15.42
CA VAL A 66 -21.95 19.31 14.31
C VAL A 66 -22.63 20.56 13.73
N GLN A 67 -21.86 21.63 13.56
CA GLN A 67 -22.35 22.89 13.00
C GLN A 67 -22.49 22.81 11.47
N PRO A 68 -23.24 23.71 10.82
CA PRO A 68 -23.25 23.82 9.37
C PRO A 68 -21.84 24.11 8.82
N GLY A 69 -21.50 23.45 7.72
CA GLY A 69 -20.16 23.55 7.14
C GLY A 69 -19.80 22.35 6.27
N SER A 70 -18.62 22.41 5.68
CA SER A 70 -18.04 21.33 4.89
C SER A 70 -16.95 20.64 5.68
N TYR A 71 -17.05 19.33 5.85
CA TYR A 71 -16.17 18.53 6.69
C TYR A 71 -15.65 17.30 5.97
N LEU A 72 -14.48 16.81 6.39
CA LEU A 72 -13.93 15.54 5.95
C LEU A 72 -14.20 14.47 7.01
N LEU A 73 -14.97 13.45 6.66
CA LEU A 73 -15.22 12.27 7.47
C LEU A 73 -14.22 11.17 7.11
N GLU A 74 -13.57 10.63 8.13
CA GLU A 74 -12.63 9.52 8.01
C GLU A 74 -12.94 8.46 9.08
N VAL A 75 -12.87 7.19 8.69
CA VAL A 75 -12.85 6.07 9.63
C VAL A 75 -11.40 5.67 9.80
N GLN A 76 -10.84 5.96 10.97
CA GLN A 76 -9.47 5.59 11.32
C GLN A 76 -9.52 4.23 12.00
N SER A 77 -8.97 3.21 11.36
CA SER A 77 -8.81 1.86 11.90
C SER A 77 -7.38 1.40 11.73
N ILE A 78 -6.95 0.49 12.59
CA ILE A 78 -5.69 -0.23 12.41
C ILE A 78 -5.90 -1.40 11.44
N GLU A 79 -7.02 -2.10 11.48
CA GLU A 79 -7.17 -3.35 10.71
C GLU A 79 -7.66 -3.13 9.28
N HIS A 80 -8.44 -2.07 9.06
CA HIS A 80 -9.15 -1.86 7.80
C HIS A 80 -8.95 -0.45 7.26
N VAL A 81 -8.85 -0.33 5.94
CA VAL A 81 -8.78 0.96 5.24
C VAL A 81 -10.17 1.34 4.74
N TYR A 82 -10.63 2.55 5.04
CA TYR A 82 -11.95 3.04 4.65
C TYR A 82 -11.87 4.20 3.65
N PRO A 83 -12.93 4.46 2.85
CA PRO A 83 -13.00 5.66 2.03
C PRO A 83 -13.05 6.92 2.88
N LYS A 84 -12.48 8.01 2.34
CA LYS A 84 -12.72 9.35 2.87
C LYS A 84 -14.00 9.91 2.24
N ILE A 85 -14.83 10.55 3.05
CA ILE A 85 -16.12 11.08 2.63
C ILE A 85 -16.14 12.56 2.99
N ARG A 86 -16.44 13.42 2.02
CA ARG A 86 -16.78 14.81 2.29
C ARG A 86 -18.24 14.86 2.72
N VAL A 87 -18.52 15.57 3.80
CA VAL A 87 -19.87 15.81 4.32
C VAL A 87 -20.11 17.32 4.36
N ASP A 88 -21.07 17.79 3.57
CA ASP A 88 -21.55 19.16 3.53
C ASP A 88 -22.87 19.23 4.31
N ILE A 89 -22.95 20.12 5.30
CA ILE A 89 -24.13 20.36 6.14
C ILE A 89 -24.62 21.78 5.84
N SER A 90 -25.86 21.90 5.35
CA SER A 90 -26.49 23.20 5.13
C SER A 90 -27.01 23.83 6.43
N GLU A 91 -27.28 25.13 6.41
CA GLU A 91 -27.93 25.83 7.54
C GLU A 91 -29.34 25.28 7.83
N GLU A 92 -29.98 24.68 6.82
CA GLU A 92 -31.26 23.97 6.92
C GLU A 92 -31.14 22.53 7.44
N ASN A 93 -29.96 22.13 7.95
CA ASN A 93 -29.65 20.78 8.42
C ASN A 93 -29.78 19.68 7.35
N GLN A 94 -29.62 20.03 6.07
CA GLN A 94 -29.52 19.02 5.00
C GLN A 94 -28.08 18.51 4.91
N VAL A 95 -27.92 17.19 4.86
CA VAL A 95 -26.62 16.53 4.73
C VAL A 95 -26.43 16.05 3.31
N GLN A 96 -25.35 16.50 2.66
CA GLN A 96 -24.88 15.97 1.39
C GLN A 96 -23.54 15.32 1.62
N ALA A 97 -23.34 14.11 1.12
CA ALA A 97 -22.09 13.41 1.25
C ALA A 97 -21.56 12.98 -0.12
N ALA A 98 -20.24 12.98 -0.28
CA ALA A 98 -19.60 12.52 -1.50
C ALA A 98 -18.26 11.86 -1.21
N TYR A 99 -17.90 10.85 -1.97
CA TYR A 99 -16.56 10.25 -1.88
C TYR A 99 -15.49 11.26 -2.28
N THR A 100 -14.40 11.28 -1.51
CA THR A 100 -13.23 12.13 -1.77
C THR A 100 -11.93 11.36 -1.53
N GLY A 101 -10.81 11.96 -1.89
CA GLY A 101 -9.49 11.34 -1.84
C GLY A 101 -8.37 12.38 -1.85
N LEU A 102 -7.15 11.89 -1.67
CA LEU A 102 -5.96 12.73 -1.74
C LEU A 102 -5.78 13.26 -3.18
N GLY A 103 -5.45 14.54 -3.32
CA GLY A 103 -5.23 15.19 -4.62
C GLY A 103 -6.50 15.67 -5.34
N ILE A 104 -7.68 15.54 -4.73
CA ILE A 104 -8.94 16.11 -5.26
C ILE A 104 -9.14 17.50 -4.64
N ASP A 105 -9.43 18.51 -5.46
CA ASP A 105 -9.75 19.87 -5.01
C ASP A 105 -11.02 19.86 -4.13
N TRP A 106 -11.01 20.63 -3.04
CA TRP A 106 -12.16 20.71 -2.15
C TRP A 106 -13.42 21.26 -2.83
N ASN A 107 -13.32 21.98 -3.95
CA ASN A 107 -14.49 22.46 -4.69
C ASN A 107 -15.08 21.40 -5.64
N GLN A 108 -14.32 20.36 -5.95
CA GLN A 108 -14.77 19.28 -6.82
C GLN A 108 -15.54 18.24 -6.00
N ARG A 109 -16.85 18.14 -6.26
CA ARG A 109 -17.68 17.11 -5.64
C ARG A 109 -17.52 15.79 -6.39
N GLY A 110 -17.11 14.75 -5.68
CA GLY A 110 -17.03 13.39 -6.21
C GLY A 110 -18.41 12.73 -6.32
N TYR A 111 -18.42 11.39 -6.34
CA TYR A 111 -19.66 10.63 -6.38
C TYR A 111 -20.47 10.82 -5.09
N SER A 112 -21.74 11.22 -5.25
CA SER A 112 -22.67 11.42 -4.13
C SER A 112 -22.92 10.10 -3.40
N VAL A 113 -22.96 10.20 -2.08
CA VAL A 113 -23.31 9.13 -1.14
C VAL A 113 -24.64 9.47 -0.51
N VAL A 114 -25.52 8.47 -0.36
CA VAL A 114 -26.83 8.64 0.25
C VAL A 114 -26.67 8.81 1.77
N TYR A 115 -27.53 9.62 2.38
CA TYR A 115 -27.61 9.79 3.82
C TYR A 115 -28.84 9.05 4.38
N PRO A 116 -28.77 8.34 5.53
CA PRO A 116 -27.62 8.14 6.43
C PRO A 116 -26.43 7.43 5.76
N LEU A 117 -25.22 7.70 6.24
CA LEU A 117 -24.00 7.26 5.57
C LEU A 117 -23.81 5.74 5.70
N GLU A 118 -23.65 5.05 4.59
CA GLU A 118 -23.24 3.64 4.56
C GLU A 118 -21.79 3.53 4.09
N ILE A 119 -20.91 3.03 4.96
CA ILE A 119 -19.46 2.99 4.72
C ILE A 119 -18.99 1.55 4.63
N GLN A 120 -18.24 1.24 3.58
CA GLN A 120 -17.63 -0.08 3.37
C GLN A 120 -16.12 -0.01 3.53
N ALA A 121 -15.52 -1.08 4.08
CA ALA A 121 -14.07 -1.24 4.09
C ALA A 121 -13.54 -1.44 2.67
N LYS A 122 -12.45 -0.77 2.30
CA LYS A 122 -11.82 -0.91 0.98
C LYS A 122 -10.83 -2.06 0.91
N ALA A 123 -10.05 -2.26 1.96
CA ALA A 123 -8.99 -3.25 2.05
C ALA A 123 -8.63 -3.52 3.51
N GLU A 124 -8.01 -4.67 3.79
CA GLU A 124 -7.29 -4.91 5.03
C GLU A 124 -5.97 -4.12 5.03
N ALA A 125 -5.58 -3.62 6.20
CA ALA A 125 -4.36 -2.85 6.34
C ALA A 125 -3.13 -3.79 6.45
N GLU A 126 -2.34 -3.85 5.39
CA GLU A 126 -1.10 -4.61 5.37
C GLU A 126 0.09 -3.74 5.83
N TYR A 127 0.48 -3.86 7.09
CA TYR A 127 1.66 -3.17 7.63
C TYR A 127 2.98 -3.94 7.43
N PHE A 128 2.88 -5.24 7.16
CA PHE A 128 4.03 -6.12 7.08
C PHE A 128 4.26 -6.58 5.65
N MET A 129 5.46 -6.38 5.14
CA MET A 129 5.88 -7.00 3.90
C MET A 129 6.22 -8.46 4.15
N GLN A 130 5.58 -9.37 3.40
CA GLN A 130 5.99 -10.77 3.41
C GLN A 130 7.43 -10.89 2.91
N ARG A 131 8.29 -11.57 3.69
CA ARG A 131 9.65 -11.85 3.25
C ARG A 131 9.57 -12.79 2.05
N GLN A 132 10.22 -12.42 0.95
CA GLN A 132 10.38 -13.33 -0.18
C GLN A 132 11.15 -14.56 0.29
N GLY A 133 10.44 -15.69 0.42
CA GLY A 133 11.04 -16.96 0.77
C GLY A 133 11.89 -17.53 -0.36
N PHE A 134 12.41 -18.73 -0.15
CA PHE A 134 13.18 -19.45 -1.15
C PHE A 134 12.27 -19.88 -2.32
N ASN A 135 12.22 -19.07 -3.39
CA ASN A 135 11.44 -19.38 -4.57
C ASN A 135 12.24 -20.27 -5.52
N ILE A 136 12.16 -21.59 -5.32
CA ILE A 136 12.85 -22.59 -6.17
C ILE A 136 12.54 -22.37 -7.66
N MET A 137 11.28 -22.13 -8.00
CA MET A 137 10.86 -21.86 -9.37
C MET A 137 11.47 -20.58 -9.93
N GLY A 138 11.58 -19.54 -9.09
CA GLY A 138 12.25 -18.29 -9.41
C GLY A 138 13.76 -18.47 -9.59
N MET A 139 14.39 -19.36 -8.81
CA MET A 139 15.81 -19.70 -8.96
C MET A 139 16.08 -20.44 -10.27
N PHE A 140 15.24 -21.39 -10.67
CA PHE A 140 15.38 -22.05 -11.98
C PHE A 140 15.15 -21.08 -13.14
N LYS A 141 14.35 -20.03 -12.97
CA LYS A 141 14.17 -18.96 -13.98
C LYS A 141 15.30 -17.92 -13.94
N ASN A 142 16.19 -17.96 -12.96
CA ASN A 142 17.30 -17.03 -12.87
C ASN A 142 18.45 -17.49 -13.78
N PRO A 143 18.84 -16.70 -14.80
CA PRO A 143 19.89 -17.08 -15.75
C PRO A 143 21.23 -17.37 -15.06
N MET A 144 21.54 -16.69 -13.95
CA MET A 144 22.78 -16.93 -13.21
C MET A 144 22.82 -18.33 -12.58
N MET A 145 21.70 -18.80 -12.01
CA MET A 145 21.59 -20.13 -11.42
C MET A 145 21.61 -21.23 -12.49
N LEU A 146 20.98 -20.99 -13.64
CA LEU A 146 21.06 -21.91 -14.79
C LEU A 146 22.48 -22.05 -15.31
N MET A 147 23.18 -20.93 -15.48
CA MET A 147 24.59 -20.95 -15.90
C MET A 147 25.46 -21.68 -14.89
N MET A 148 25.28 -21.43 -13.59
CA MET A 148 26.00 -22.15 -12.53
C MET A 148 25.73 -23.66 -12.59
N GLY A 149 24.48 -24.08 -12.76
CA GLY A 149 24.10 -25.48 -12.91
C GLY A 149 24.71 -26.13 -14.15
N PHE A 150 24.63 -25.44 -15.29
CA PHE A 150 25.23 -25.90 -16.55
C PHE A 150 26.75 -26.06 -16.42
N SER A 151 27.44 -25.09 -15.84
CA SER A 151 28.88 -25.15 -15.58
C SER A 151 29.26 -26.33 -14.69
N ALA A 152 28.49 -26.62 -13.64
CA ALA A 152 28.73 -27.77 -12.76
C ALA A 152 28.58 -29.11 -13.50
N ILE A 153 27.55 -29.24 -14.35
CA ILE A 153 27.36 -30.42 -15.21
C ILE A 153 28.54 -30.55 -16.18
N MET A 154 28.92 -29.49 -16.89
CA MET A 154 30.03 -29.51 -17.84
C MET A 154 31.35 -29.89 -17.16
N MET A 155 31.63 -29.39 -15.94
CA MET A 155 32.82 -29.75 -15.18
C MET A 155 32.88 -31.26 -14.89
N PHE A 156 31.75 -31.91 -14.59
CA PHE A 156 31.71 -33.34 -14.30
C PHE A 156 31.79 -34.22 -15.56
N PHE A 157 31.16 -33.79 -16.66
CA PHE A 157 31.06 -34.58 -17.88
C PHE A 157 32.18 -34.33 -18.90
N MET A 158 32.80 -33.14 -18.93
CA MET A 158 33.91 -32.85 -19.84
C MET A 158 35.08 -33.84 -19.73
N PRO A 159 35.57 -34.22 -18.54
CA PRO A 159 36.66 -35.19 -18.41
C PRO A 159 36.29 -36.57 -18.96
N LYS A 160 35.02 -36.98 -18.82
CA LYS A 160 34.55 -38.27 -19.35
C LYS A 160 34.41 -38.24 -20.87
N MET A 161 33.90 -37.14 -21.42
CA MET A 161 33.80 -36.95 -22.87
C MET A 161 35.18 -36.93 -23.53
N MET A 162 36.14 -36.22 -22.94
CA MET A 162 37.52 -36.17 -23.43
C MET A 162 38.19 -37.56 -23.37
N LYS A 163 38.02 -38.31 -22.27
CA LYS A 163 38.51 -39.69 -22.17
C LYS A 163 37.85 -40.62 -23.19
N SER A 164 36.55 -40.45 -23.47
CA SER A 164 35.85 -41.23 -24.48
C SER A 164 36.32 -40.91 -25.89
N LEU A 165 36.55 -39.63 -26.20
CA LEU A 165 37.07 -39.17 -27.49
C LEU A 165 38.49 -39.70 -27.73
N GLN A 166 39.37 -39.63 -26.73
CA GLN A 166 40.74 -40.16 -26.82
C GLN A 166 40.80 -41.65 -27.19
N ASN A 167 39.80 -42.44 -26.77
CA ASN A 167 39.75 -43.88 -27.04
C ASN A 167 39.20 -44.24 -28.43
N MET A 168 38.44 -43.33 -29.07
CA MET A 168 37.79 -43.58 -30.36
C MET A 168 38.50 -42.90 -31.52
N ASP A 169 39.05 -41.71 -31.30
CA ASP A 169 39.78 -40.93 -32.30
C ASP A 169 40.87 -40.06 -31.62
N PRO A 170 42.13 -40.52 -31.60
CA PRO A 170 43.22 -39.84 -30.92
C PRO A 170 43.65 -38.53 -31.61
N GLU A 171 43.35 -38.33 -32.90
CA GLU A 171 43.69 -37.08 -33.61
C GLU A 171 42.73 -35.96 -33.19
N ALA A 172 41.42 -36.24 -33.13
CA ALA A 172 40.41 -35.28 -32.69
C ALA A 172 40.62 -34.81 -31.24
N ALA A 173 41.06 -35.69 -30.34
CA ALA A 173 41.36 -35.32 -28.96
C ALA A 173 42.55 -34.35 -28.83
N ASN A 174 43.54 -34.47 -29.71
CA ASN A 174 44.71 -33.59 -29.74
C ASN A 174 44.36 -32.19 -30.27
N GLU A 175 43.40 -32.07 -31.17
CA GLU A 175 42.90 -30.77 -31.66
C GLU A 175 42.06 -30.04 -30.60
N ILE A 176 41.20 -30.76 -29.86
CA ILE A 176 40.38 -30.18 -28.79
C ILE A 176 41.24 -29.74 -27.60
N SER A 177 42.29 -30.48 -27.25
CA SER A 177 43.22 -30.07 -26.18
C SER A 177 44.06 -28.85 -26.56
N LYS A 178 44.50 -28.75 -27.82
CA LYS A 178 45.18 -27.54 -28.34
C LYS A 178 44.27 -26.32 -28.30
N SER A 179 43.03 -26.44 -28.79
CA SER A 179 42.06 -25.33 -28.74
C SER A 179 41.69 -24.91 -27.31
N GLN A 180 41.64 -25.84 -26.35
CA GLN A 180 41.47 -25.49 -24.93
C GLN A 180 42.69 -24.74 -24.37
N ALA A 181 43.91 -25.15 -24.71
CA ALA A 181 45.13 -24.47 -24.30
C ALA A 181 45.23 -23.06 -24.89
N ASP A 182 44.87 -22.90 -26.17
CA ASP A 182 44.83 -21.60 -26.86
C ASP A 182 43.77 -20.68 -26.25
N ALA A 183 42.57 -21.20 -25.95
CA ALA A 183 41.51 -20.44 -25.30
C ALA A 183 41.89 -20.00 -23.87
N GLN A 184 42.58 -20.85 -23.10
CA GLN A 184 43.09 -20.51 -21.78
C GLN A 184 44.18 -19.44 -21.85
N LYS A 185 45.04 -19.49 -22.86
CA LYS A 185 46.07 -18.47 -23.10
C LYS A 185 45.44 -17.11 -23.46
N MET A 186 44.39 -17.10 -24.27
CA MET A 186 43.65 -15.86 -24.57
C MET A 186 42.94 -15.28 -23.34
N LEU A 187 42.47 -16.14 -22.43
CA LEU A 187 41.82 -15.71 -21.17
C LEU A 187 42.83 -15.16 -20.16
N SER A 188 44.04 -15.73 -20.09
CA SER A 188 45.12 -15.23 -19.23
C SER A 188 45.70 -13.91 -19.74
N ASP A 189 45.67 -13.67 -21.05
CA ASP A 189 46.17 -12.45 -21.69
C ASP A 189 45.15 -11.29 -21.69
N MET A 190 43.92 -11.52 -21.20
CA MET A 190 42.96 -10.42 -21.00
C MET A 190 43.43 -9.52 -19.84
N PRO A 191 43.69 -8.22 -20.08
CA PRO A 191 44.08 -7.32 -19.00
C PRO A 191 42.92 -7.18 -18.01
N SER A 192 43.26 -7.23 -16.73
CA SER A 192 42.29 -7.07 -15.64
C SER A 192 41.45 -5.80 -15.82
N LEU A 193 40.18 -5.81 -15.40
CA LEU A 193 39.26 -4.66 -15.51
C LEU A 193 39.89 -3.36 -14.97
N SER A 194 40.70 -3.44 -13.92
CA SER A 194 41.45 -2.30 -13.35
C SER A 194 42.47 -1.71 -14.33
N GLN A 195 43.17 -2.53 -15.12
CA GLN A 195 44.12 -2.07 -16.14
C GLN A 195 43.43 -1.47 -17.37
N MET A 196 42.23 -1.94 -17.73
CA MET A 196 41.43 -1.33 -18.80
C MET A 196 40.90 0.05 -18.44
N PHE A 197 40.44 0.25 -17.20
CA PHE A 197 39.95 1.56 -16.75
C PHE A 197 41.07 2.55 -16.43
N ALA A 198 42.26 2.07 -16.08
CA ALA A 198 43.43 2.92 -15.85
C ALA A 198 44.06 3.48 -17.14
N LYS A 199 43.68 2.96 -18.32
CA LYS A 199 44.21 3.38 -19.63
C LYS A 199 43.31 4.42 -20.34
N ARG A 200 42.46 5.14 -19.60
CA ARG A 200 41.67 6.26 -20.12
C ARG A 200 42.29 7.60 -19.76
#